data_AF-A0A1Y3BHY6-F1
#
_entry.id   AF-A0A1Y3BHY6-F1
#
_cell.length_a   1.000
_cell.length_b   1.000
_cell.length_c   1.000
_cell.angle_alpha   90.00
_cell.angle_beta   90.00
_cell.angle_gamma   90.00
#
_symmetry.space_group_name_H-M   'P 1'
#
loop_
_entity.id
_entity.type
_entity.pdbx_description
1 polymer ?
#
loop_
_entity_poly.entity_id
_entity_poly.type
_entity_poly.pdbx_seq_one_letter_code
_entity_poly.pdbx_strand_id
1 'polypeptide(L)' 'MEALILAYACKTSSAKNIVGVFPYMPYSKQSKMRKRGCIAAKLMAKLFCKSGFTHIITMDLHQKEVRKFISDHSI' A
#
# COMPACT_ATOMS: atom_id res chain seq x y z
N MET A 1 -2.57 10.58 -2.49
CA MET A 1 -3.90 10.78 -1.89
C MET A 1 -5.00 10.37 -2.86
N GLU A 2 -4.94 10.79 -4.13
CA GLU A 2 -5.92 10.46 -5.18
C GLU A 2 -6.29 8.97 -5.25
N ALA A 3 -5.29 8.07 -5.32
CA ALA A 3 -5.55 6.63 -5.38
C ALA A 3 -6.29 6.08 -4.14
N LEU A 4 -6.06 6.65 -2.95
CA LEU A 4 -6.75 6.24 -1.72
C LEU A 4 -8.21 6.70 -1.74
N ILE A 5 -8.47 7.91 -2.24
CA ILE A 5 -9.82 8.47 -2.36
C ILE A 5 -10.62 7.66 -3.38
N LEU A 6 -10.01 7.32 -4.53
CA LEU A 6 -10.65 6.49 -5.55
C LEU A 6 -11.01 5.12 -5.01
N ALA A 7 -10.07 4.45 -4.33
CA ALA A 7 -10.33 3.14 -3.73
C ALA A 7 -11.42 3.21 -2.66
N TYR A 8 -11.42 4.25 -1.83
CA TYR A 8 -12.46 4.44 -0.82
C TYR A 8 -13.83 4.69 -1.45
N ALA A 9 -13.90 5.48 -2.53
CA ALA A 9 -15.14 5.69 -3.29
C ALA A 9 -15.64 4.36 -3.90
N CYS A 10 -14.75 3.58 -4.52
CA CYS A 10 -15.06 2.25 -5.05
C CYS A 10 -15.57 1.29 -3.96
N LYS A 11 -14.95 1.32 -2.78
CA LYS A 11 -15.36 0.52 -1.62
C LYS A 11 -16.76 0.91 -1.14
N THR A 12 -17.05 2.21 -1.04
CA THR A 12 -18.37 2.72 -0.68
C THR A 12 -19.42 2.40 -1.75
N SER A 13 -19.03 2.31 -3.02
CA SER A 13 -19.89 1.83 -4.12
C SER A 13 -20.04 0.30 -4.20
N SER A 14 -19.60 -0.44 -3.18
CA SER A 14 -19.71 -1.91 -3.08
C SER A 14 -18.92 -2.69 -4.14
N ALA A 15 -17.78 -2.17 -4.57
CA ALA A 15 -16.87 -2.92 -5.46
C ALA A 15 -16.33 -4.17 -4.77
N LYS A 16 -16.53 -5.35 -5.41
CA LYS A 16 -16.12 -6.66 -4.86
C LYS A 16 -14.61 -6.81 -4.75
N ASN A 17 -13.87 -6.33 -5.75
CA ASN A 17 -12.41 -6.42 -5.81
C ASN A 17 -11.83 -5.11 -6.32
N ILE A 18 -10.89 -4.52 -5.59
CA ILE A 18 -10.20 -3.30 -5.97
C ILE A 18 -8.72 -3.63 -6.13
N VAL A 19 -8.24 -3.63 -7.38
CA VAL A 19 -6.83 -3.92 -7.71
C VAL A 19 -6.10 -2.61 -7.98
N GLY A 20 -5.12 -2.30 -7.15
CA GLY A 20 -4.25 -1.13 -7.30
C GLY A 20 -2.99 -1.48 -8.07
N VAL A 21 -2.80 -0.90 -9.25
CA VAL A 21 -1.55 -1.06 -10.01
C VAL A 21 -0.68 0.17 -9.77
N PHE A 22 0.43 -0.04 -9.07
CA PHE A 22 1.42 0.99 -8.75
C PHE A 22 2.77 0.61 -9.35
N PRO A 23 3.11 1.04 -10.57
CA PRO A 23 4.38 0.72 -11.22
C PRO A 23 5.58 1.05 -10.34
N TYR A 24 5.52 2.17 -9.62
CA TYR A 24 6.48 2.54 -8.59
C TYR A 24 5.77 2.70 -7.25
N MET A 25 6.19 1.94 -6.24
CA MET A 25 5.59 2.02 -4.91
C MET A 25 5.99 3.35 -4.22
N PRO A 26 5.02 4.16 -3.76
CA PRO A 26 5.32 5.41 -3.08
C PRO A 26 6.09 5.16 -1.79
N TYR A 27 7.04 6.03 -1.48
CA TYR A 27 7.91 5.93 -0.30
C TYR A 27 8.77 4.65 -0.21
N SER A 28 9.02 3.96 -1.33
CA SER A 28 9.88 2.76 -1.40
C SER A 28 11.26 2.92 -0.74
N LYS A 29 11.85 4.11 -0.84
CA LYS A 29 13.18 4.42 -0.26
C LYS A 29 13.16 4.48 1.27
N GLN A 30 12.00 4.71 1.88
CA GLN A 30 11.80 4.81 3.33
C GLN A 30 11.26 3.49 3.93
N SER A 31 11.83 2.37 3.47
CA SER A 31 11.49 1.02 3.94
C SER A 31 12.19 0.62 5.24
N LYS A 32 13.28 1.29 5.61
CA LYS A 32 14.07 0.99 6.81
C LYS A 32 14.06 2.19 7.74
N MET A 33 13.97 1.91 9.03
CA MET A 33 14.05 2.94 10.07
C MET A 33 15.47 3.52 10.07
N ARG A 34 15.63 4.75 9.59
CA ARG A 34 16.89 5.49 9.72
C ARG A 34 16.79 6.38 10.96
N LYS A 35 17.71 6.20 11.93
CA LYS A 35 17.69 6.89 13.24
C LYS A 35 16.32 6.72 13.94
N ARG A 36 15.87 7.71 14.73
CA ARG A 36 14.52 7.78 15.32
C ARG A 36 13.45 8.24 14.30
N GLY A 37 13.46 7.66 13.10
CA GLY A 37 12.55 8.01 12.00
C GLY A 37 11.34 7.08 11.89
N CYS A 38 10.35 7.46 11.09
CA CYS A 38 9.22 6.60 10.77
C CYS A 38 9.53 5.67 9.58
N ILE A 39 8.82 4.54 9.50
CA ILE A 39 8.85 3.64 8.34
C ILE A 39 7.66 3.98 7.45
N ALA A 40 7.83 4.96 6.55
CA ALA A 40 6.73 5.48 5.73
C ALA A 40 6.14 4.39 4.79
N ALA A 41 6.97 3.47 4.29
CA ALA A 41 6.47 2.36 3.46
C ALA A 41 5.45 1.47 4.20
N LYS A 42 5.66 1.24 5.51
CA LYS A 42 4.73 0.47 6.35
C LYS A 42 3.44 1.24 6.62
N LEU A 43 3.52 2.56 6.79
CA LEU A 43 2.34 3.42 6.91
C LEU A 43 1.50 3.38 5.62
N MET A 44 2.14 3.53 4.45
CA MET A 44 1.44 3.47 3.17
C MET A 44 0.73 2.14 2.95
N ALA A 45 1.39 1.02 3.28
CA ALA A 45 0.76 -0.30 3.22
C ALA A 45 -0.52 -0.38 4.06
N LYS A 46 -0.49 0.12 5.31
CA LYS A 46 -1.67 0.18 6.18
C LYS A 46 -2.79 1.06 5.60
N LEU A 47 -2.43 2.20 4.99
CA LEU A 47 -3.41 3.09 4.36
C LEU A 47 -4.08 2.43 3.15
N PHE A 48 -3.32 1.70 2.33
CA PHE A 48 -3.90 0.96 1.20
C PHE A 48 -4.92 -0.09 1.68
N CYS A 49 -4.57 -0.88 2.69
CA CYS A 49 -5.52 -1.82 3.31
C CYS A 49 -6.76 -1.11 3.85
N LYS A 50 -6.59 0.02 4.55
CA LYS A 50 -7.72 0.77 5.13
C LYS A 50 -8.63 1.37 4.06
N SER A 51 -8.07 1.85 2.96
CA SER A 51 -8.81 2.44 1.84
C SER A 51 -9.64 1.43 1.04
N GLY A 52 -9.31 0.13 1.10
CA GLY A 52 -10.09 -0.93 0.45
C GLY A 52 -9.41 -1.64 -0.72
N PHE A 53 -8.10 -1.49 -0.92
CA PHE A 53 -7.40 -2.27 -1.94
C PHE A 53 -7.36 -3.76 -1.55
N THR A 54 -7.91 -4.60 -2.42
CA THR A 54 -7.91 -6.07 -2.28
C THR A 54 -6.58 -6.65 -2.75
N HIS A 55 -6.05 -6.14 -3.85
CA HIS A 55 -4.77 -6.57 -4.41
C HIS A 55 -3.93 -5.38 -4.86
N ILE A 56 -2.62 -5.50 -4.73
CA ILE A 56 -1.66 -4.48 -5.14
C ILE A 56 -0.62 -5.11 -6.05
N ILE A 57 -0.49 -4.57 -7.26
CA ILE A 57 0.53 -4.96 -8.24
C ILE A 57 1.53 -3.83 -8.32
N THR A 58 2.82 -4.15 -8.25
CA THR A 58 3.88 -3.15 -8.33
C THR A 58 5.13 -3.75 -8.98
N MET A 59 5.92 -2.92 -9.64
CA MET A 59 7.14 -3.32 -10.32
C MET A 59 8.36 -2.80 -9.53
N ASP A 60 9.40 -3.63 -9.44
CA ASP A 60 10.68 -3.31 -8.81
C ASP A 60 10.60 -2.68 -7.41
N LEU A 61 10.29 -3.51 -6.42
CA LEU A 61 10.43 -3.11 -5.02
C LEU A 61 11.90 -2.82 -4.68
N HIS A 62 12.17 -1.59 -4.21
CA HIS A 62 13.48 -1.18 -3.70
C HIS A 62 14.05 -2.14 -2.64
N GLN A 63 13.18 -2.71 -1.79
CA GLN A 63 13.51 -3.80 -0.89
C GLN A 63 12.37 -4.82 -0.97
N LYS A 64 12.69 -6.10 -1.24
CA LYS A 64 11.69 -7.18 -1.35
C LYS A 64 10.89 -7.37 -0.05
N GLU A 65 11.41 -6.91 1.08
CA GLU A 65 10.74 -6.86 2.39
C GLU A 65 9.49 -5.98 2.41
N VAL A 66 9.38 -4.96 1.55
CA VAL A 66 8.21 -4.07 1.50
C VAL A 66 6.93 -4.85 1.17
N ARG A 67 7.05 -5.94 0.40
CA ARG A 67 5.94 -6.85 0.10
C ARG A 67 5.32 -7.43 1.37
N LYS A 68 6.13 -7.70 2.40
CA LYS A 68 5.67 -8.29 3.66
C LYS A 68 4.74 -7.33 4.43
N PHE A 69 4.92 -6.02 4.28
CA PHE A 69 4.06 -5.03 4.96
C PHE A 69 2.62 -5.00 4.43
N ILE A 70 2.39 -5.50 3.21
CA ILE A 70 1.06 -5.53 2.57
C ILE A 70 0.32 -6.84 2.91
N SER A 71 1.06 -7.95 3.05
CA SER A 71 0.49 -9.28 3.34
C SER A 71 0.15 -9.53 4.82
N ASP A 72 0.67 -8.73 5.75
CA ASP A 72 0.46 -8.85 7.21
C ASP A 72 -0.98 -8.49 7.67
N HIS A 73 -1.87 -8.21 6.73
CA HIS A 73 -3.32 -8.05 6.91
C HIS A 73 -4.09 -9.01 6.00
N SER A 74 -3.71 -10.28 6.01
CA SER A 74 -4.56 -11.37 5.52
C SER A 74 -5.53 -11.77 6.64
N ILE A 75 -6.56 -10.95 6.86
CA ILE A 75 -7.83 -11.32 7.51
C ILE A 75 -8.95 -10.62 6.76
#